data_AF-A0A961TFD1-F1
#
_entry.id   AF-A0A961TFD1-F1
#
_cell.length_a   1.000
_cell.length_b   1.000
_cell.length_c   1.000
_cell.angle_alpha   90.00
_cell.angle_beta   90.00
_cell.angle_gamma   90.00
#
_symmetry.space_group_name_H-M   'P 1'
#
loop_
_entity.id
_entity.type
_entity.pdbx_description
1 polymer ?
#
loop_
_entity_poly.entity_id
_entity_poly.type
_entity_poly.pdbx_seq_one_letter_code
_entity_poly.pdbx_strand_id
1 'polypeptide(L)' 'MSGISDAPFRKLAWQFGAGFCVSEMVASEALVTGHMEMVLKGSDSGLPRHAVQIAGREPKWMALAAKLAVDKGAG' A
#
# COMPACT_ATOMS: atom_id res chain seq x y z
N MET A 1 8.21 2.18 -4.97
CA MET A 1 9.52 2.86 -4.77
C MET A 1 9.42 3.71 -3.52
N SER A 2 10.08 3.31 -2.43
CA SER A 2 10.02 4.07 -1.16
C SER A 2 10.48 5.51 -1.37
N GLY A 3 9.73 6.47 -0.85
CA GLY A 3 9.95 7.91 -1.00
C GLY A 3 9.49 8.50 -2.34
N ILE A 4 8.99 7.70 -3.28
CA ILE A 4 8.57 8.16 -4.62
C ILE A 4 7.11 7.78 -4.91
N SER A 5 6.73 6.52 -4.73
CA SER A 5 5.41 6.01 -5.15
C SER A 5 4.33 6.24 -4.10
N ASP A 6 4.26 7.44 -3.54
CA ASP A 6 3.22 7.87 -2.60
C ASP A 6 1.85 8.03 -3.30
N ALA A 7 0.81 8.37 -2.55
CA ALA A 7 -0.53 8.49 -3.13
C ALA A 7 -0.64 9.59 -4.21
N PRO A 8 -0.10 10.82 -4.02
CA PRO A 8 -0.04 11.83 -5.08
C PRO A 8 0.65 11.37 -6.36
N PHE A 9 1.83 10.75 -6.25
CA PHE A 9 2.57 10.25 -7.42
C PHE A 9 1.77 9.19 -8.17
N ARG A 10 1.17 8.22 -7.46
CA ARG A 10 0.40 7.15 -8.11
C ARG A 10 -0.86 7.70 -8.79
N LYS A 11 -1.50 8.73 -8.24
CA LYS A 11 -2.61 9.45 -8.88
C LYS A 11 -2.17 10.11 -10.18
N LEU A 12 -1.03 10.79 -10.16
CA LEU A 12 -0.46 11.40 -11.36
C LEU A 12 -0.13 10.33 -12.41
N ALA A 13 0.58 9.27 -12.02
CA ALA A 13 0.92 8.17 -12.94
C ALA A 13 -0.32 7.57 -13.61
N TRP A 14 -1.41 7.39 -12.86
CA TRP A 14 -2.70 6.93 -13.40
C TRP A 14 -3.30 7.90 -14.42
N GLN A 15 -3.28 9.21 -14.13
CA GLN A 15 -3.74 10.24 -15.07
C GLN A 15 -2.94 10.26 -16.39
N PHE A 16 -1.67 9.85 -16.34
CA PHE A 16 -0.79 9.73 -17.50
C PHE A 16 -0.82 8.33 -18.16
N GLY A 17 -1.79 7.48 -17.80
CA GLY A 17 -2.05 6.22 -18.49
C GLY A 17 -1.44 4.97 -17.85
N ALA A 18 -0.95 5.05 -16.60
CA ALA A 18 -0.60 3.83 -15.86
C ALA A 18 -1.85 2.98 -15.62
N GLY A 19 -1.84 1.72 -16.08
CA GLY A 19 -2.94 0.77 -15.88
C GLY A 19 -2.90 0.03 -14.53
N PHE A 20 -1.85 0.22 -13.75
CA PHE A 20 -1.65 -0.39 -12.44
C PHE A 20 -0.57 0.34 -11.64
N CYS A 21 -0.77 0.50 -10.33
CA CYS A 21 0.19 1.16 -9.44
C CYS A 21 0.45 0.32 -8.18
N VAL A 22 1.66 0.42 -7.63
CA VAL A 22 2.05 -0.24 -6.38
C VAL A 22 2.43 0.82 -5.35
N SER A 23 2.02 0.63 -4.09
CA SER A 23 2.38 1.52 -2.99
C SER A 23 3.88 1.58 -2.73
N GLU A 24 4.29 2.50 -1.86
CA GLU A 24 5.57 2.32 -1.16
C GLU A 24 5.58 1.01 -0.36
N MET A 25 6.78 0.53 -0.02
CA MET A 25 6.92 -0.64 0.83
C MET A 25 6.45 -0.33 2.26
N VAL A 26 5.55 -1.15 2.77
CA VAL A 26 4.94 -0.99 4.09
C VAL A 26 5.37 -2.13 5.00
N ALA A 27 5.87 -1.82 6.19
CA ALA A 27 6.16 -2.84 7.20
C ALA A 27 4.85 -3.43 7.76
N SER A 28 4.69 -4.75 7.66
CA SER A 28 3.42 -5.45 7.92
C SER A 28 2.94 -5.30 9.37
N GLU A 29 3.81 -5.52 10.34
CA GLU A 29 3.48 -5.37 11.77
C GLU A 29 3.08 -3.93 12.09
N ALA A 30 3.88 -2.96 11.65
CA ALA A 30 3.64 -1.55 11.88
C ALA A 30 2.37 -1.04 11.19
N LEU A 31 2.00 -1.59 10.02
CA LEU A 31 0.72 -1.31 9.38
C LEU A 31 -0.45 -1.81 10.23
N VAL A 32 -0.37 -3.03 10.74
CA VAL A 32 -1.42 -3.67 11.54
C VAL A 32 -1.59 -2.99 12.90
N THR A 33 -0.50 -2.53 13.51
CA THR A 33 -0.52 -1.80 14.79
C THR A 33 -0.85 -0.30 14.64
N GLY A 34 -1.04 0.18 13.41
CA GLY A 34 -1.50 1.55 13.15
C GLY A 34 -0.39 2.60 13.19
N HIS A 35 0.87 2.23 12.98
CA HIS A 35 1.96 3.20 12.86
C HIS A 35 1.65 4.20 11.73
N MET A 36 1.58 5.48 12.06
CA MET A 36 1.03 6.53 11.20
C MET A 36 1.69 6.56 9.80
N GLU A 37 3.02 6.45 9.74
CA GLU A 37 3.75 6.45 8.47
C GLU A 37 3.38 5.25 7.57
N MET A 38 3.18 4.08 8.16
CA MET A 38 2.85 2.86 7.40
C MET A 38 1.42 2.90 6.90
N VAL A 39 0.52 3.44 7.71
CA VAL A 39 -0.87 3.71 7.32
C VAL A 39 -0.93 4.70 6.15
N LEU A 40 -0.11 5.77 6.18
CA LEU A 40 -0.04 6.74 5.08
C LEU A 40 0.51 6.10 3.79
N LYS A 41 1.60 5.34 3.88
CA LYS A 41 2.21 4.67 2.72
C LYS A 41 1.28 3.65 2.07
N GLY A 42 0.55 2.88 2.88
CA GLY A 42 -0.42 1.87 2.45
C GLY A 42 -1.84 2.40 2.28
N SER A 43 -2.06 3.72 2.38
CA SER A 43 -3.40 4.30 2.22
C SER A 43 -3.91 4.15 0.80
N ASP A 44 -5.24 4.01 0.68
CA ASP A 44 -5.92 3.97 -0.59
C ASP A 44 -5.66 5.29 -1.35
N SER A 45 -5.11 5.16 -2.55
CA SER A 45 -4.91 6.29 -3.46
C SER A 45 -6.17 6.66 -4.24
N GLY A 46 -7.31 5.99 -4.02
CA GLY A 46 -8.53 6.13 -4.82
C GLY A 46 -8.36 5.62 -6.25
N LEU A 47 -7.40 4.73 -6.47
CA LEU A 47 -7.10 4.19 -7.80
C LEU A 47 -7.90 2.91 -8.02
N PRO A 48 -8.50 2.73 -9.20
CA PRO A 48 -9.37 1.59 -9.46
C PRO A 48 -8.62 0.25 -9.55
N ARG A 49 -7.29 0.28 -9.74
CA ARG A 49 -6.45 -0.92 -9.72
C ARG A 49 -5.09 -0.64 -9.09
N HIS A 50 -4.79 -1.28 -7.96
CA HIS A 50 -3.54 -1.06 -7.25
C HIS A 50 -3.17 -2.22 -6.31
N ALA A 51 -1.90 -2.32 -5.95
CA ALA A 51 -1.42 -3.20 -4.89
C ALA A 51 -0.75 -2.41 -3.76
N VAL A 52 -0.87 -2.95 -2.55
CA VAL A 52 -0.07 -2.53 -1.39
C VAL A 52 1.10 -3.50 -1.24
N GLN A 53 2.33 -2.98 -1.34
CA GLN A 53 3.54 -3.77 -1.11
C GLN A 53 3.81 -3.90 0.40
N ILE A 54 3.57 -5.08 0.96
CA ILE A 54 3.85 -5.38 2.37
C ILE A 54 5.20 -6.12 2.54
N ALA A 55 5.90 -5.83 3.63
CA ALA A 55 7.17 -6.45 3.99
C ALA A 55 7.15 -6.95 5.43
N GLY A 56 7.76 -8.11 5.68
CA GLY A 56 7.79 -8.72 7.01
C GLY A 56 8.41 -10.11 6.98
N ARG A 57 8.73 -10.63 8.15
CA ARG A 57 9.35 -11.97 8.33
C ARG A 57 8.49 -12.95 9.13
N GLU A 58 7.37 -12.51 9.69
CA GLU A 58 6.49 -13.35 10.51
C GLU A 58 5.17 -13.61 9.77
N PRO A 59 4.78 -14.88 9.58
CA PRO A 59 3.56 -15.23 8.84
C PRO A 59 2.29 -14.56 9.38
N LYS A 60 2.19 -14.42 10.70
CA LYS A 60 1.07 -13.73 11.38
C LYS A 60 0.89 -12.31 10.85
N TRP A 61 1.96 -11.51 10.83
CA TRP A 61 1.89 -10.11 10.40
C TRP A 61 1.65 -9.99 8.90
N MET A 62 2.28 -10.86 8.10
CA MET A 62 2.06 -10.90 6.66
C MET A 62 0.59 -11.16 6.32
N ALA A 63 -0.04 -12.14 6.98
CA ALA A 63 -1.45 -12.49 6.74
C ALA A 63 -2.41 -11.36 7.14
N LEU A 64 -2.20 -10.74 8.32
CA LEU A 64 -3.04 -9.64 8.80
C LEU A 64 -2.90 -8.40 7.92
N ALA A 65 -1.67 -8.06 7.50
CA ALA A 65 -1.43 -6.91 6.63
C ALA A 65 -2.03 -7.11 5.23
N ALA A 66 -1.92 -8.32 4.67
CA ALA A 66 -2.54 -8.65 3.38
C ALA A 66 -4.06 -8.53 3.44
N LYS A 67 -4.69 -9.07 4.49
CA LYS A 67 -6.14 -8.93 4.72
C LYS A 67 -6.53 -7.46 4.82
N LEU A 68 -5.82 -6.68 5.64
CA LEU A 68 -6.08 -5.25 5.81
C LEU A 68 -5.94 -4.46 4.51
N ALA A 69 -4.98 -4.80 3.65
CA ALA A 69 -4.81 -4.16 2.35
C ALA A 69 -6.00 -4.43 1.42
N VAL A 70 -6.46 -5.68 1.33
CA VAL A 70 -7.63 -6.06 0.52
C VAL A 70 -8.91 -5.43 1.07
N ASP A 71 -9.10 -5.44 2.40
CA ASP A 71 -10.24 -4.80 3.06
C ASP A 71 -10.28 -3.27 2.79
N LYS A 72 -9.12 -2.66 2.48
CA LYS A 72 -8.96 -1.26 2.08
C LYS A 72 -8.98 -1.02 0.57
N GLY A 73 -9.29 -2.03 -0.25
CA GLY A 73 -9.50 -1.90 -1.68
C GLY A 73 -8.30 -2.24 -2.56
N ALA A 74 -7.23 -2.82 -2.03
CA ALA A 74 -6.16 -3.36 -2.86
C ALA A 74 -6.68 -4.54 -3.71
N GLY A 75 -6.52 -4.47 -5.03
CA GLY A 75 -7.09 -5.42 -6.01
C GLY A 75 -6.90 -4.98 -7.46
#